data_AF-A0A2A5AV24-F1
#
_entry.id   AF-A0A2A5AV24-F1
#
_cell.length_a   1.000
_cell.length_b   1.000
_cell.length_c   1.000
_cell.angle_alpha   90.00
_cell.angle_beta   90.00
_cell.angle_gamma   90.00
#
_symmetry.space_group_name_H-M   'P 1'
#
loop_
_entity.id
_entity.type
_entity.pdbx_description
1 polymer ?
#
loop_
_entity_poly.entity_id
_entity_poly.type
_entity_poly.pdbx_seq_one_letter_code
_entity_poly.pdbx_strand_id
1 'polypeptide(L)'
;MSTIVKIVGEDVGLIRLHGGTVEKSTFVIRNKKFNGLYSFQNCRIDNISFFNCTFGPIYFERNCLVSNFEVRNTKFKKIVIDSCLFESLTLKNSENRWRY
;
A
#
# COMPACT_ATOMS: atom_id res chain seq x y z
N MET A 1 -20.27 -8.41 -2.44
CA MET A 1 -20.23 -6.94 -2.32
C MET A 1 -18.77 -6.51 -2.44
N SER A 2 -18.44 -5.56 -3.31
CA SER A 2 -17.08 -5.02 -3.44
C SER A 2 -17.06 -3.66 -2.73
N THR A 3 -16.27 -3.53 -1.68
CA THR A 3 -16.12 -2.24 -0.98
C THR A 3 -15.02 -1.46 -1.69
N ILE A 4 -15.38 -0.52 -2.56
CA ILE A 4 -14.41 0.38 -3.19
C ILE A 4 -14.07 1.49 -2.19
N VAL A 5 -12.95 1.35 -1.50
CA VAL A 5 -12.43 2.43 -0.65
C VAL A 5 -11.66 3.41 -1.54
N LYS A 6 -12.39 4.37 -2.12
CA LYS A 6 -11.81 5.44 -2.94
C LYS A 6 -11.35 6.59 -2.04
N ILE A 7 -10.08 6.57 -1.63
CA ILE A 7 -9.49 7.70 -0.90
C ILE A 7 -9.17 8.82 -1.92
N VAL A 8 -10.03 9.83 -2.01
CA VAL A 8 -9.86 11.02 -2.85
C VAL A 8 -9.73 12.27 -1.97
N GLY A 9 -8.55 12.89 -1.96
CA GLY A 9 -8.37 14.25 -1.42
C GLY A 9 -7.68 14.35 -0.07
N GLU A 10 -6.82 15.39 0.01
CA GLU A 10 -5.99 15.95 1.10
C GLU A 10 -5.39 15.06 2.20
N ASP A 11 -4.05 15.05 2.23
CA ASP A 11 -3.14 14.58 3.29
C ASP A 11 -3.72 13.57 4.28
N VAL A 12 -3.94 12.33 3.83
CA VAL A 12 -4.30 11.23 4.72
C VAL A 12 -3.08 10.86 5.56
N GLY A 13 -2.94 11.53 6.70
CA GLY A 13 -1.81 11.41 7.62
C GLY A 13 -1.64 10.03 8.27
N LEU A 14 -2.58 9.10 8.09
CA LEU A 14 -2.50 7.74 8.62
C LEU A 14 -3.52 6.82 7.94
N ILE A 15 -3.08 5.74 7.28
CA ILE A 15 -3.94 4.59 6.95
C ILE A 15 -3.43 3.41 7.80
N ARG A 16 -4.27 2.93 8.71
CA ARG A 16 -4.05 1.71 9.49
C ARG A 16 -5.19 0.75 9.23
N LEU A 17 -4.88 -0.42 8.69
CA LEU A 17 -5.83 -1.52 8.52
C LEU A 17 -5.35 -2.68 9.38
N HIS A 18 -6.09 -2.97 10.45
CA HIS A 18 -5.76 -4.03 11.40
C HIS A 18 -6.94 -5.03 11.45
N GLY A 19 -6.68 -6.31 11.14
CA GLY A 19 -7.65 -7.39 11.36
C GLY A 19 -8.90 -7.32 10.49
N GLY A 20 -8.71 -7.12 9.18
CA GLY A 20 -9.82 -7.01 8.24
C GLY A 20 -9.45 -7.51 6.85
N THR A 21 -10.40 -8.20 6.23
CA THR A 21 -10.31 -8.61 4.83
C THR A 21 -10.81 -7.48 3.96
N VAL A 22 -9.91 -6.88 3.17
CA VAL A 22 -10.27 -5.84 2.21
C VAL A 22 -10.28 -6.48 0.82
N GLU A 23 -11.29 -7.33 0.62
CA GLU A 23 -11.48 -8.12 -0.59
C GLU A 23 -12.07 -7.29 -1.73
N LYS A 24 -11.51 -7.46 -2.93
CA LYS A 24 -11.98 -6.80 -4.17
C LYS A 24 -12.00 -5.26 -4.11
N SER A 25 -11.17 -4.66 -3.27
CA SER A 25 -11.08 -3.21 -3.12
C SER A 25 -9.92 -2.65 -3.94
N THR A 26 -10.23 -2.06 -5.08
CA THR A 26 -9.21 -1.38 -5.88
C THR A 26 -8.78 -0.08 -5.19
N PHE A 27 -7.58 -0.06 -4.61
CA PHE A 27 -6.99 1.14 -4.03
C PHE A 27 -6.13 1.84 -5.07
N VAL A 28 -6.55 3.00 -5.56
CA VAL A 28 -5.75 3.80 -6.49
C VAL A 28 -5.42 5.13 -5.87
N ILE A 29 -4.14 5.36 -5.59
CA ILE A 29 -3.64 6.62 -5.04
C ILE A 29 -2.73 7.28 -6.05
N ARG A 30 -2.99 8.56 -6.38
CA ARG A 30 -2.27 9.29 -7.44
C ARG A 30 -1.87 10.69 -7.03
N ASN A 31 -0.66 11.13 -7.40
CA ASN A 31 -0.19 12.51 -7.25
C ASN A 31 -0.31 13.03 -5.81
N LYS A 32 0.08 12.22 -4.82
CA LYS A 32 -0.02 12.57 -3.40
C LYS A 32 1.31 12.42 -2.68
N LYS A 33 1.51 13.28 -1.67
CA LYS A 33 2.59 13.16 -0.71
C LYS A 33 2.01 12.77 0.64
N PHE A 34 2.62 11.79 1.27
CA PHE A 34 2.17 11.17 2.49
C PHE A 34 3.37 11.10 3.43
N ASN A 35 3.35 11.89 4.51
CA ASN A 35 4.47 11.93 5.45
C ASN A 35 4.25 11.04 6.69
N GLY A 36 3.07 10.42 6.80
CA GLY A 36 2.70 9.54 7.91
C GLY A 36 3.36 8.17 7.85
N LEU A 37 3.10 7.38 8.91
CA LEU A 37 3.44 5.96 8.96
C LEU A 37 2.22 5.14 8.54
N TYR A 38 2.39 4.26 7.57
CA TYR A 38 1.32 3.38 7.08
C TYR A 38 1.62 1.96 7.51
N SER A 39 0.68 1.32 8.20
CA SER A 39 0.85 -0.05 8.70
C SER A 39 -0.38 -0.89 8.37
N PHE A 40 -0.13 -2.05 7.78
CA PHE A 40 -1.11 -3.03 7.39
C PHE A 40 -0.81 -4.31 8.18
N GLN A 41 -1.79 -4.80 8.94
CA GLN A 41 -1.65 -5.98 9.79
C GLN A 41 -2.85 -6.92 9.68
N ASN A 42 -2.58 -8.22 9.52
CA ASN A 42 -3.58 -9.29 9.37
C ASN A 42 -4.68 -8.92 8.35
N CYS A 43 -4.27 -8.49 7.15
CA CYS A 43 -5.20 -8.03 6.13
C CYS A 43 -4.95 -8.65 4.77
N ARG A 44 -6.03 -8.90 4.04
CA ARG A 44 -5.99 -9.20 2.60
C ARG A 44 -6.25 -7.94 1.81
N ILE A 45 -5.40 -7.61 0.85
CA ILE A 45 -5.51 -6.46 -0.04
C ILE A 45 -5.38 -6.95 -1.48
N ASP A 46 -6.45 -6.87 -2.25
CA ASP A 46 -6.43 -7.19 -3.68
C ASP A 46 -6.45 -5.90 -4.51
N ASN A 47 -5.57 -5.75 -5.51
CA ASN A 47 -5.51 -4.65 -6.47
C ASN A 47 -5.22 -3.27 -5.84
N ILE A 48 -4.00 -3.07 -5.36
CA ILE A 48 -3.53 -1.77 -4.89
C ILE A 48 -2.56 -1.15 -5.88
N SER A 49 -2.73 0.14 -6.18
CA SER A 49 -1.92 0.85 -7.17
C SER A 49 -1.57 2.27 -6.74
N PHE A 50 -0.28 2.57 -6.71
CA PHE A 50 0.25 3.90 -6.39
C PHE A 50 0.95 4.50 -7.60
N PHE A 51 0.53 5.70 -8.01
CA PHE A 51 1.09 6.39 -9.17
C PHE A 51 1.56 7.80 -8.79
N ASN A 52 2.79 8.18 -9.16
CA ASN A 52 3.31 9.54 -8.92
C ASN A 52 3.19 9.99 -7.45
N CYS A 53 3.43 9.10 -6.49
CA CYS A 53 3.27 9.41 -5.07
C CYS A 53 4.63 9.51 -4.36
N THR A 54 4.64 10.15 -3.20
CA THR A 54 5.76 10.07 -2.25
C THR A 54 5.21 9.66 -0.90
N PHE A 55 5.69 8.55 -0.37
CA PHE A 55 5.27 8.02 0.92
C PHE A 55 6.42 8.06 1.93
N GLY A 56 6.05 8.29 3.19
CA GLY A 56 6.84 7.95 4.35
C GLY A 56 7.02 6.43 4.49
N PRO A 57 7.46 5.96 5.66
CA PRO A 57 7.59 4.54 5.94
C PRO A 57 6.26 3.79 5.83
N ILE A 58 6.24 2.70 5.06
CA ILE A 58 5.13 1.74 4.97
C ILE A 58 5.57 0.38 5.51
N TYR A 59 4.68 -0.26 6.27
CA TYR A 59 4.88 -1.54 6.93
C TYR A 59 3.73 -2.48 6.57
N PHE A 60 4.04 -3.63 5.99
CA PHE A 60 3.14 -4.77 5.86
C PHE A 60 3.65 -5.83 6.83
N GLU A 61 2.87 -6.14 7.87
CA GLU A 61 3.32 -6.98 8.96
C GLU A 61 2.24 -7.98 9.35
N ARG A 62 2.62 -9.12 9.95
CA ARG A 62 1.67 -10.06 10.59
C ARG A 62 0.58 -10.55 9.63
N ASN A 63 0.92 -11.49 8.75
CA ASN A 63 -0.02 -12.24 7.90
C ASN A 63 -0.85 -11.37 6.94
N CYS A 64 -0.23 -10.42 6.23
CA CYS A 64 -0.90 -9.78 5.11
C CYS A 64 -0.79 -10.61 3.84
N LEU A 65 -1.86 -10.63 3.06
CA LEU A 65 -1.87 -11.13 1.69
C LEU A 65 -2.12 -9.95 0.76
N VAL A 66 -1.15 -9.61 -0.08
CA VAL A 66 -1.25 -8.50 -1.02
C VAL A 66 -1.13 -9.03 -2.44
N SER A 67 -2.20 -8.88 -3.22
CA SER A 67 -2.27 -9.36 -4.59
C SER A 67 -2.44 -8.19 -5.54
N ASN A 68 -1.75 -8.23 -6.68
CA ASN A 68 -1.75 -7.17 -7.71
C ASN A 68 -1.36 -5.78 -7.16
N PHE A 69 -0.22 -5.71 -6.47
CA PHE A 69 0.37 -4.46 -6.03
C PHE A 69 1.17 -3.80 -7.13
N GLU A 70 0.71 -2.62 -7.56
CA GLU A 70 1.36 -1.82 -8.59
C GLU A 70 1.89 -0.51 -8.00
N VAL A 71 3.13 -0.19 -8.32
CA VAL A 71 3.77 1.06 -7.95
C VAL A 71 4.44 1.63 -9.19
N ARG A 72 4.03 2.82 -9.60
CA ARG A 72 4.67 3.57 -10.70
C ARG A 72 5.06 4.98 -10.28
N ASN A 73 6.23 5.44 -10.70
CA ASN A 73 6.72 6.80 -10.45
C ASN A 73 6.59 7.23 -8.99
N THR A 74 6.72 6.28 -8.05
CA THR A 74 6.42 6.52 -6.63
C THR A 74 7.67 6.28 -5.82
N LYS A 75 7.89 7.10 -4.79
CA LYS A 75 9.02 6.95 -3.86
C LYS A 75 8.50 6.58 -2.49
N PHE A 76 9.04 5.54 -1.88
CA PHE A 76 8.84 5.27 -0.46
C PHE A 76 10.13 5.53 0.31
N LYS A 77 10.03 6.27 1.41
CA LYS A 77 11.17 6.46 2.33
C LYS A 77 11.69 5.12 2.87
N LYS A 78 10.77 4.19 3.12
CA LYS A 78 11.05 2.82 3.56
C LYS A 78 9.82 1.94 3.30
N ILE A 79 10.03 0.73 2.81
CA ILE A 79 9.01 -0.32 2.87
C ILE A 79 9.56 -1.48 3.69
N VAL A 80 8.77 -1.94 4.65
CA VAL A 80 9.00 -3.18 5.38
C VAL A 80 7.90 -4.16 5.04
N ILE A 81 8.30 -5.37 4.67
CA ILE A 81 7.41 -6.51 4.51
C ILE A 81 7.90 -7.56 5.49
N ASP A 82 7.10 -7.90 6.48
CA ASP A 82 7.42 -8.93 7.47
C ASP A 82 6.26 -9.92 7.60
N SER A 83 6.53 -11.20 7.36
CA SER A 83 5.55 -12.27 7.52
C SER A 83 4.27 -12.04 6.68
N CYS A 84 4.46 -11.58 5.44
CA CYS A 84 3.39 -11.27 4.48
C CYS A 84 3.70 -11.88 3.10
N LEU A 85 2.66 -12.18 2.33
CA LEU A 85 2.77 -12.71 0.98
C LEU A 85 2.37 -11.65 -0.05
N PHE A 86 3.23 -11.45 -1.06
CA PHE A 86 2.96 -10.60 -2.21
C PHE A 86 2.88 -11.47 -3.46
N GLU A 87 1.67 -11.75 -3.95
CA GLU A 87 1.47 -12.69 -5.07
C GLU A 87 1.78 -12.06 -6.44
N SER A 88 1.68 -10.73 -6.55
CA SER A 88 1.98 -10.00 -7.77
C SER A 88 2.40 -8.59 -7.41
N LEU A 89 3.66 -8.25 -7.71
CA LEU A 89 4.26 -6.94 -7.44
C LEU A 89 4.83 -6.36 -8.74
N THR A 90 4.33 -5.21 -9.15
CA THR A 90 4.83 -4.46 -10.31
C THR A 90 5.44 -3.13 -9.85
N LEU A 91 6.73 -2.93 -10.11
CA LEU A 91 7.45 -1.69 -9.82
C LEU A 91 7.93 -1.05 -11.12
N LYS A 92 7.55 0.20 -11.38
CA LYS A 92 8.01 0.97 -12.55
C LYS A 92 8.51 2.34 -12.12
N ASN A 93 9.71 2.74 -12.54
CA ASN A 93 10.28 4.07 -12.31
C ASN A 93 10.15 4.56 -10.85
N SER A 94 10.35 3.67 -9.88
CA SER A 94 10.09 3.92 -8.46
C SER A 94 11.36 3.70 -7.64
N GLU A 95 11.77 4.70 -6.86
CA GLU A 95 12.99 4.67 -6.05
C GLU A 95 12.65 4.32 -4.59
N ASN A 96 12.96 3.08 -4.20
CA ASN A 96 12.42 2.50 -2.98
C ASN A 96 13.48 1.68 -2.23
N ARG A 97 13.56 1.83 -0.91
CA ARG A 97 14.35 0.94 -0.04
C ARG A 97 13.45 -0.13 0.56
N TRP A 98 13.52 -1.33 -0.02
CA TRP A 98 12.77 -2.51 0.42
C TRP A 98 13.57 -3.26 1.47
N ARG A 99 12.91 -3.60 2.58
CA ARG A 99 13.39 -4.59 3.54
C ARG A 99 12.34 -5.68 3.63
N TYR A 100 12.73 -6.87 3.17
CA TYR A 100 11.99 -8.11 3.32
C TYR A 100 12.51 -8.88 4.55
#